data_AF-A0A661LGC1-F1
#
_entry.id   AF-A0A661LGC1-F1
#
_cell.length_a   1.000
_cell.length_b   1.000
_cell.length_c   1.000
_cell.angle_alpha   90.00
_cell.angle_beta   90.00
_cell.angle_gamma   90.00
#
_symmetry.space_group_name_H-M   'P 1'
#
loop_
_entity.id
_entity.type
_entity.pdbx_description
1 polymer ?
#
loop_
_entity_poly.entity_id
_entity_poly.type
_entity_poly.pdbx_seq_one_letter_code
_entity_poly.pdbx_strand_id
1 'polypeptide(L)'
;MANLKRKQIYLDGESDRALKRLALATKISESEHIRRAVKKYVAMQKGKMPEEDPIWQLIGLCDKPDGPTDASIHHDRYLYGKQV
;
A
#
# COMPACT_ATOMS: atom_id res chain seq x y z
N MET A 1 10.08 3.36 22.93
CA MET A 1 9.12 2.30 22.52
C MET A 1 8.79 2.51 21.05
N ALA A 2 8.78 1.47 20.23
CA ALA A 2 8.40 1.61 18.81
C ALA A 2 6.96 2.14 18.69
N ASN A 3 6.71 3.02 17.72
CA ASN A 3 5.38 3.60 17.46
C ASN A 3 4.46 2.54 16.82
N LEU A 4 3.79 1.75 17.66
CA LEU A 4 2.86 0.71 17.21
C LEU A 4 1.48 1.30 16.91
N LYS A 5 0.92 0.96 15.75
CA LYS A 5 -0.45 1.33 15.36
C LYS A 5 -1.42 0.20 15.70
N ARG A 6 -2.54 0.53 16.37
CA ARG A 6 -3.60 -0.45 16.68
C ARG A 6 -4.28 -0.90 15.38
N LYS A 7 -4.45 -2.21 15.22
CA LYS A 7 -5.31 -2.83 14.21
C LYS A 7 -6.21 -3.85 14.90
N GLN A 8 -7.48 -3.88 14.53
CA GLN A 8 -8.44 -4.91 14.93
C GLN A 8 -8.69 -5.83 13.73
N ILE A 9 -8.63 -7.14 13.96
CA ILE A 9 -8.85 -8.18 12.95
C ILE A 9 -9.71 -9.29 13.55
N TYR A 10 -10.45 -9.98 12.71
CA TYR A 10 -11.16 -11.20 13.09
C TYR A 10 -10.32 -12.42 12.70
N LEU A 11 -10.24 -13.39 13.61
CA LEU A 11 -9.67 -14.71 13.36
C LEU A 11 -10.78 -15.74 13.55
N ASP A 12 -10.79 -16.78 12.71
CA ASP A 12 -11.65 -17.93 12.97
C ASP A 12 -11.19 -18.69 14.24
N GLY A 13 -12.07 -19.54 14.77
CA GLY A 13 -11.79 -20.27 16.00
C GLY A 13 -10.64 -21.27 15.88
N GLU A 14 -10.31 -21.75 14.68
CA GLU A 14 -9.18 -22.65 14.46
C GLU A 14 -7.86 -21.90 14.57
N SER A 15 -7.77 -20.75 13.90
CA SER A 15 -6.63 -19.84 13.89
C SER A 15 -6.31 -19.31 15.29
N ASP A 16 -7.32 -18.93 16.07
CA ASP A 16 -7.14 -18.51 17.48
C ASP A 16 -6.53 -19.64 18.32
N ARG A 17 -7.07 -20.86 18.22
CA ARG A 17 -6.54 -22.02 18.96
C ARG A 17 -5.11 -22.36 18.52
N ALA A 18 -4.83 -22.33 17.22
CA ALA A 18 -3.50 -22.59 16.69
C ALA A 18 -2.49 -21.55 17.19
N LEU A 19 -2.86 -20.26 17.20
CA LEU A 19 -2.01 -19.17 17.65
C LEU A 19 -1.69 -19.28 19.15
N LYS A 20 -2.68 -19.62 19.98
CA LYS A 20 -2.49 -19.90 21.41
C LYS A 20 -1.52 -21.05 21.66
N ARG A 21 -1.69 -22.17 20.95
CA ARG A 21 -0.77 -23.32 21.05
C ARG A 21 0.64 -22.96 20.64
N LEU A 22 0.79 -22.19 19.55
CA LEU A 22 2.08 -21.72 19.07
C LEU A 22 2.76 -20.83 20.11
N ALA A 23 2.03 -19.88 20.71
CA ALA A 23 2.55 -19.02 21.76
C ALA A 23 3.05 -19.81 22.98
N LEU A 24 2.28 -20.81 23.42
CA LEU A 24 2.64 -21.69 24.53
C LEU A 24 3.89 -22.53 24.25
N ALA A 25 4.00 -23.08 23.03
CA ALA A 25 5.11 -23.92 22.61
C ALA A 25 6.41 -23.13 22.48
N THR A 26 6.36 -21.91 21.94
CA THR A 26 7.56 -21.11 21.69
C THR A 26 7.92 -20.13 22.81
N LYS A 27 7.07 -19.98 23.84
CA LYS A 27 7.19 -18.95 24.89
C LYS A 27 7.28 -17.53 24.33
N ILE A 28 6.60 -17.27 23.22
CA ILE A 28 6.52 -15.95 22.55
C ILE A 28 5.07 -15.51 22.53
N SER A 29 4.80 -14.22 22.72
CA SER A 29 3.42 -13.72 22.71
C SER A 29 2.75 -13.87 21.34
N GLU A 30 1.43 -14.08 21.34
CA GLU A 30 0.62 -14.13 20.12
C GLU A 30 0.82 -12.89 19.24
N SER A 31 0.87 -11.71 19.86
CA SER A 31 1.13 -10.44 19.16
C SER A 31 2.48 -10.42 18.43
N GLU A 32 3.51 -11.05 18.98
CA GLU A 32 4.82 -11.13 18.33
C GLU A 32 4.79 -12.11 17.15
N HIS A 33 4.10 -13.25 17.29
CA HIS A 33 3.86 -14.16 16.16
C HIS A 33 3.10 -13.48 15.03
N ILE A 34 2.02 -12.75 15.35
CA ILE A 34 1.25 -11.97 14.37
C ILE A 34 2.16 -10.96 13.67
N ARG A 35 2.97 -10.18 14.41
CA ARG A 35 3.90 -9.21 13.81
C ARG A 35 4.89 -9.87 12.85
N ARG A 36 5.50 -11.01 13.24
CA ARG A 36 6.44 -11.76 12.39
C ARG A 36 5.76 -12.29 11.14
N ALA A 37 4.57 -12.88 11.28
CA ALA A 37 3.80 -13.43 10.17
C ALA A 37 3.39 -12.33 9.18
N VAL A 38 2.88 -11.21 9.67
CA VAL A 38 2.53 -10.04 8.83
C VAL A 38 3.77 -9.51 8.10
N LYS A 39 4.89 -9.33 8.80
CA LYS A 39 6.14 -8.85 8.18
C LYS A 39 6.62 -9.80 7.08
N LYS A 40 6.61 -11.11 7.34
CA LYS A 40 6.98 -12.14 6.38
C LYS A 40 6.05 -12.13 5.17
N TYR A 41 4.74 -12.10 5.40
CA TYR A 41 3.74 -12.10 4.34
C TYR A 41 3.87 -10.86 3.43
N VAL A 42 3.95 -9.66 4.02
CA VAL A 42 4.13 -8.42 3.25
C VAL A 42 5.43 -8.44 2.44
N ALA A 43 6.54 -8.90 3.03
CA ALA A 43 7.81 -9.03 2.30
C ALA A 43 7.69 -9.98 1.10
N MET A 44 6.96 -11.09 1.23
CA MET A 44 6.69 -12.01 0.11
C MET A 44 5.83 -11.36 -0.98
N GLN A 45 4.90 -10.46 -0.61
CA GLN A 45 4.06 -9.76 -1.59
C GLN A 45 4.76 -8.57 -2.24
N LYS A 46 5.81 -8.00 -1.64
CA LYS A 46 6.56 -6.86 -2.23
C LYS A 46 7.11 -7.16 -3.63
N GLY A 47 7.47 -8.40 -3.94
CA GLY A 47 7.88 -8.78 -5.31
C GLY A 47 6.73 -8.78 -6.34
N LYS A 48 5.47 -8.66 -5.88
CA LYS A 48 4.26 -8.64 -6.71
C LYS A 48 3.53 -7.29 -6.67
N MET A 49 3.87 -6.43 -5.71
CA MET A 49 3.32 -5.09 -5.60
C MET A 49 4.30 -4.14 -6.32
N PRO A 50 3.80 -3.19 -7.13
CA PRO A 50 4.64 -2.10 -7.63
C PRO A 50 5.38 -1.45 -6.46
N GLU A 51 6.70 -1.27 -6.60
CA GLU A 51 7.56 -0.71 -5.56
C GLU A 51 7.16 0.73 -5.20
N GLU A 52 6.56 1.42 -6.18
CA GLU A 52 5.97 2.75 -6.07
C GLU A 52 4.52 2.70 -6.58
N ASP A 53 3.64 3.47 -5.94
CA ASP A 53 2.29 3.70 -6.47
C ASP A 53 2.43 4.50 -7.78
N PRO A 54 2.05 3.94 -8.95
CA PRO A 54 2.18 4.65 -10.22
C PRO A 54 1.42 5.98 -10.23
N ILE A 55 0.37 6.11 -9.42
CA ILE A 55 -0.41 7.34 -9.27
C ILE A 55 0.39 8.39 -8.47
N TRP A 56 1.20 7.94 -7.51
CA TRP A 56 2.05 8.85 -6.73
C TRP A 56 3.12 9.53 -7.60
N GLN A 57 3.61 8.85 -8.63
CA GLN A 57 4.52 9.42 -9.63
C GLN A 57 3.87 10.51 -10.50
N LEU A 58 2.54 10.62 -10.52
CA LEU A 58 1.83 11.65 -11.29
C LEU A 58 1.79 13.01 -10.58
N ILE A 59 1.95 13.03 -9.25
CA ILE A 59 1.90 14.28 -8.46
C ILE A 59 3.10 15.15 -8.85
N GLY A 60 2.82 16.38 -9.29
CA GLY A 60 3.84 17.37 -9.61
C GLY A 60 4.45 17.28 -11.01
N LEU A 61 4.03 16.32 -11.85
CA LEU A 61 4.44 16.27 -13.26
C LEU A 61 4.04 17.53 -14.04
N CYS A 62 2.93 18.18 -13.62
CA CYS A 62 2.41 19.40 -14.25
C CYS A 62 2.60 20.66 -13.39
N ASP A 63 3.44 20.62 -12.35
CA ASP A 63 3.68 21.79 -11.47
C ASP A 63 4.56 22.85 -12.13
N LYS A 64 5.34 22.45 -13.14
CA LYS A 64 6.07 23.42 -13.97
C LYS A 64 5.08 24.08 -14.92
N PRO A 65 5.17 25.40 -15.16
CA PRO A 65 4.33 26.13 -16.11
C PRO A 65 4.67 25.81 -17.57
N ASP A 66 5.16 24.59 -17.85
CA ASP A 66 5.52 24.11 -19.16
C ASP A 66 4.23 23.61 -19.83
N GLY A 67 3.53 24.51 -20.52
CA GLY A 67 2.35 24.16 -21.30
C GLY A 67 1.33 25.29 -21.43
N PRO A 68 0.28 25.08 -22.22
CA PRO A 68 -0.80 26.05 -22.38
C PRO A 68 -1.60 26.19 -21.07
N THR A 69 -1.96 27.42 -20.70
CA THR A 69 -2.77 27.71 -19.50
C THR A 69 -4.23 27.27 -19.65
N ASP A 70 -4.65 26.94 -20.87
CA ASP A 70 -6.00 26.55 -21.27
C ASP A 70 -6.06 25.09 -21.76
N ALA A 71 -5.04 24.28 -21.44
CA ALA A 71 -4.97 22.88 -21.85
C ALA A 71 -6.19 22.06 -21.41
N SER A 72 -6.84 22.40 -20.29
CA SER A 72 -8.07 21.75 -19.85
C SER A 72 -9.28 22.06 -20.77
N ILE A 73 -9.30 23.25 -21.37
CA ILE A 73 -10.39 23.75 -22.20
C ILE A 73 -10.19 23.35 -23.67
N HIS A 74 -8.96 23.43 -24.17
CA HIS A 74 -8.62 23.20 -25.57
C HIS A 74 -7.77 21.93 -25.79
N HIS A 75 -7.92 20.92 -24.94
CA HIS A 75 -7.15 19.66 -25.01
C HIS A 75 -7.20 19.02 -26.40
N ASP A 76 -8.36 19.04 -27.08
CA ASP A 76 -8.49 18.45 -28.43
C ASP A 76 -7.59 19.12 -29.47
N ARG A 77 -7.40 20.43 -29.37
CA ARG A 77 -6.49 21.19 -30.24
C ARG A 77 -5.05 20.74 -30.00
N TYR A 78 -4.65 20.57 -28.74
CA TYR A 78 -3.29 20.21 -28.36
C TYR A 78 -2.97 18.73 -28.60
N LEU A 79 -3.93 17.83 -28.39
CA LEU A 79 -3.75 16.38 -28.53
C LEU A 79 -3.89 15.91 -29.99
N TYR A 80 -4.80 16.52 -30.75
CA TYR A 80 -5.17 16.00 -32.07
C TYR A 80 -4.95 17.00 -33.21
N GLY A 81 -4.43 18.19 -32.92
CA GLY A 81 -4.16 19.22 -33.93
C GLY A 81 -5.42 19.72 -34.66
N LYS A 82 -6.62 19.41 -34.15
CA LYS A 82 -7.88 19.84 -34.76
C LYS A 82 -8.08 21.33 -34.51
N GLN A 83 -8.25 22.10 -35.59
CA GLN A 83 -8.78 23.45 -35.51
C GLN A 83 -10.25 23.36 -35.09
N VAL A 84 -10.58 23.91 -33.92
CA VAL A 84 -11.95 24.19 -33.49
C VAL A 84 -12.27 25.63 -33.90
#